data_AF-A0A2E7JD85-F1
#
_entry.id   AF-A0A2E7JD85-F1
#
_cell.length_a   1.000
_cell.length_b   1.000
_cell.length_c   1.000
_cell.angle_alpha   90.00
_cell.angle_beta   90.00
_cell.angle_gamma   90.00
#
_symmetry.space_group_name_H-M   'P 1'
#
loop_
_entity.id
_entity.type
_entity.pdbx_description
1 polymer ?
#
loop_
_entity_poly.entity_id
_entity_poly.type
_entity_poly.pdbx_seq_one_letter_code
_entity_poly.pdbx_strand_id
1 'polypeptide(L)'
;MKYYEQGCLFEDLPDWVVKSIRLGYTLVNDKKVSSKKIHLISSPFESSIAPLIALGALRASLERADDNLCNNYFSFLLSAREKVLTSRNSSLEAWHVRKHTDPEKQYYFSEEVDSTGIIVTGQKRSRGKKKNESLKSWIMSAYASDWQINGLPVPQSSLQPDPSLVGVMESLPVGLKLIKKENLTSSFLEHILVSASAGDNSNYMDLLRKSCFTFDGSYISMADLLMLGDDSKSTISRVTLIGERQLEEHAFYQDPSVIIAQGTKETVSAWNIFSDISGASIVGVINRSGSRAALEEFEAFLQDRQRYYHEIPPPVCFQSPYIQIRSMERI
;
A
#
# COMPACT_ATOMS: atom_id res chain seq x y z
N MET A 1 -11.40 19.52 13.50
CA MET A 1 -10.66 19.15 12.26
C MET A 1 -11.62 19.32 11.11
N LYS A 2 -11.27 20.11 10.10
CA LYS A 2 -12.13 20.32 8.92
C LYS A 2 -11.66 19.44 7.77
N TYR A 3 -12.55 19.16 6.83
CA TYR A 3 -12.24 18.41 5.62
C TYR A 3 -12.65 19.22 4.39
N TYR A 4 -11.84 19.21 3.35
CA TYR A 4 -12.12 19.90 2.10
C TYR A 4 -12.01 18.92 0.94
N GLU A 5 -13.03 18.91 0.08
CA GLU A 5 -13.06 18.09 -1.13
C GLU A 5 -13.94 18.78 -2.18
N GLN A 6 -13.50 18.75 -3.44
CA GLN A 6 -14.28 19.22 -4.60
C GLN A 6 -14.85 20.64 -4.46
N GLY A 7 -14.10 21.57 -3.86
CA GLY A 7 -14.57 22.95 -3.69
C GLY A 7 -15.39 23.19 -2.43
N CYS A 8 -15.76 22.13 -1.69
CA CYS A 8 -16.58 22.21 -0.49
C CYS A 8 -15.71 22.06 0.76
N LEU A 9 -15.79 23.04 1.67
CA LEU A 9 -15.22 22.96 3.02
C LEU A 9 -16.30 22.47 3.98
N PHE A 10 -16.00 21.37 4.68
CA PHE A 10 -16.82 20.81 5.74
C PHE A 10 -16.19 21.17 7.09
N GLU A 11 -16.89 22.01 7.85
CA GLU A 11 -16.45 22.48 9.18
C GLU A 11 -16.25 21.33 10.16
N ASP A 12 -17.12 20.31 10.09
CA ASP A 12 -16.98 19.04 10.77
C ASP A 12 -16.76 17.92 9.76
N LEU A 13 -16.10 16.83 10.18
CA LEU A 13 -15.92 15.67 9.31
C LEU A 13 -17.28 15.07 8.94
N PRO A 14 -17.61 14.96 7.65
CA PRO A 14 -18.81 14.27 7.23
C PRO A 14 -18.85 12.83 7.72
N ASP A 15 -20.04 12.34 8.01
CA ASP A 15 -20.29 10.97 8.48
C ASP A 15 -19.64 9.90 7.59
N TRP A 16 -19.68 10.12 6.27
CA TRP A 16 -19.11 9.20 5.29
C TRP A 16 -17.58 9.20 5.32
N VAL A 17 -16.94 10.32 5.68
CA VAL A 17 -15.49 10.43 5.88
C VAL A 17 -15.07 9.62 7.09
N VAL A 18 -15.75 9.85 8.22
CA VAL A 18 -15.49 9.14 9.48
C VAL A 18 -15.64 7.62 9.30
N LYS A 19 -16.72 7.19 8.64
CA LYS A 19 -16.98 5.77 8.38
C LYS A 19 -15.91 5.16 7.46
N SER A 20 -15.53 5.84 6.37
CA SER A 20 -14.45 5.40 5.46
C SER A 20 -13.13 5.16 6.19
N ILE A 21 -12.70 6.11 7.02
CA ILE A 21 -11.48 5.96 7.84
C ILE A 21 -11.63 4.80 8.83
N ARG A 22 -12.79 4.67 9.48
CA ARG A 22 -13.06 3.58 10.41
C ARG A 22 -13.05 2.21 9.75
N LEU A 23 -13.44 2.10 8.48
CA LEU A 23 -13.35 0.84 7.73
C LEU A 23 -11.92 0.35 7.69
N GLY A 24 -11.03 1.15 7.13
CA GLY A 24 -9.64 0.75 6.92
C GLY A 24 -8.95 0.42 8.24
N TYR A 25 -9.23 1.22 9.27
CA TYR A 25 -8.72 0.97 10.61
C TYR A 25 -9.18 -0.39 11.17
N THR A 26 -10.43 -0.76 10.91
CA THR A 26 -11.00 -2.06 11.37
C THR A 26 -10.43 -3.23 10.58
N LEU A 27 -10.34 -3.12 9.25
CA LEU A 27 -9.82 -4.19 8.38
C LEU A 27 -8.40 -4.62 8.77
N VAL A 28 -7.53 -3.66 9.08
CA VAL A 28 -6.16 -3.96 9.53
C VAL A 28 -6.16 -4.63 10.91
N ASN A 29 -7.10 -4.27 11.80
CA ASN A 29 -7.23 -4.85 13.15
C ASN A 29 -7.89 -6.23 13.20
N ASP A 30 -8.65 -6.58 12.17
CA ASP A 30 -9.32 -7.87 12.04
C ASP A 30 -8.43 -8.97 11.40
N LYS A 31 -7.10 -8.76 11.31
CA LYS A 31 -6.09 -9.71 10.78
C LYS A 31 -6.12 -11.14 11.36
N LYS A 32 -6.95 -11.41 12.39
CA LYS A 32 -7.12 -12.76 12.96
C LYS A 32 -7.95 -13.71 12.10
N VAL A 33 -8.55 -13.23 11.01
CA VAL A 33 -9.42 -14.05 10.16
C VAL A 33 -8.62 -14.58 8.97
N SER A 34 -8.50 -15.91 8.87
CA SER A 34 -7.75 -16.59 7.81
C SER A 34 -8.43 -16.56 6.43
N SER A 35 -9.73 -16.29 6.41
CA SER A 35 -10.51 -16.24 5.18
C SER A 35 -10.41 -14.87 4.50
N LYS A 36 -10.38 -14.93 3.18
CA LYS A 36 -10.36 -13.74 2.32
C LYS A 36 -11.71 -13.04 2.37
N LYS A 37 -11.69 -11.72 2.58
CA LYS A 37 -12.89 -10.87 2.59
C LYS A 37 -12.90 -9.91 1.43
N ILE A 38 -14.09 -9.70 0.86
CA ILE A 38 -14.34 -8.72 -0.19
C ILE A 38 -15.42 -7.76 0.29
N HIS A 39 -15.13 -6.47 0.23
CA HIS A 39 -16.07 -5.40 0.55
C HIS A 39 -16.31 -4.54 -0.69
N LEU A 40 -17.56 -4.46 -1.14
CA LEU A 40 -17.96 -3.65 -2.27
C LEU A 40 -18.74 -2.44 -1.76
N ILE A 41 -18.25 -1.25 -2.07
CA ILE A 41 -18.76 0.02 -1.58
C ILE A 41 -19.29 0.81 -2.75
N SER A 42 -20.58 1.13 -2.74
CA SER A 42 -21.20 1.95 -3.77
C SER A 42 -21.14 3.43 -3.39
N SER A 43 -20.48 4.23 -4.24
CA SER A 43 -20.34 5.68 -4.13
C SER A 43 -21.23 6.41 -5.16
N PRO A 44 -21.87 7.56 -4.83
CA PRO A 44 -22.66 8.33 -5.80
C PRO A 44 -21.85 9.03 -6.90
N PHE A 45 -20.59 9.39 -6.63
CA PHE A 45 -19.70 10.10 -7.56
C PHE A 45 -18.24 9.63 -7.38
N GLU A 46 -17.32 10.13 -8.20
CA GLU A 46 -15.88 9.99 -7.97
C GLU A 46 -15.51 10.65 -6.65
N SER A 47 -15.36 9.85 -5.59
CA SER A 47 -15.17 10.31 -4.23
C SER A 47 -13.83 9.84 -3.67
N SER A 48 -13.35 10.56 -2.65
CA SER A 48 -12.17 10.18 -1.88
C SER A 48 -12.41 9.03 -0.89
N ILE A 49 -13.43 8.19 -1.10
CA ILE A 49 -13.73 7.06 -0.20
C ILE A 49 -12.55 6.07 -0.13
N ALA A 50 -12.02 5.62 -1.27
CA ALA A 50 -10.87 4.71 -1.30
C ALA A 50 -9.63 5.24 -0.53
N PRO A 51 -9.13 6.46 -0.80
CA PRO A 51 -7.99 6.98 -0.07
C PRO A 51 -8.28 7.23 1.41
N LEU A 52 -9.52 7.54 1.80
CA LEU A 52 -9.91 7.62 3.21
C LEU A 52 -9.86 6.27 3.92
N ILE A 53 -10.26 5.19 3.23
CA ILE A 53 -10.10 3.83 3.75
C ILE A 53 -8.60 3.51 3.89
N ALA A 54 -7.78 3.89 2.91
CA ALA A 54 -6.33 3.70 2.99
C ALA A 54 -5.72 4.46 4.17
N LEU A 55 -6.21 5.68 4.45
CA LEU A 55 -5.79 6.49 5.58
C LEU A 55 -6.10 5.81 6.93
N GLY A 56 -7.28 5.20 7.04
CA GLY A 56 -7.65 4.39 8.18
C GLY A 56 -6.75 3.18 8.40
N ALA A 57 -6.46 2.44 7.33
CA ALA A 57 -5.58 1.28 7.36
C ALA A 57 -4.14 1.66 7.77
N LEU A 58 -3.65 2.77 7.22
CA LEU A 58 -2.38 3.36 7.61
C LEU A 58 -2.37 3.73 9.09
N ARG A 59 -3.41 4.43 9.58
CA ARG A 59 -3.50 4.84 10.98
C ARG A 59 -3.43 3.66 11.95
N ALA A 60 -4.04 2.52 11.62
CA ALA A 60 -3.94 1.29 12.41
C ALA A 60 -2.52 0.71 12.43
N SER A 61 -1.84 0.73 11.28
CA SER A 61 -0.48 0.20 11.15
C SER A 61 0.55 1.04 11.92
N LEU A 62 0.36 2.36 11.93
CA LEU A 62 1.18 3.29 12.71
C LEU A 62 1.13 3.03 14.24
N GLU A 63 0.13 2.32 14.75
CA GLU A 63 0.02 1.95 16.19
C GLU A 63 0.80 0.69 16.58
N ARG A 64 1.24 -0.10 15.60
CA ARG A 64 1.82 -1.43 15.83
C ARG A 64 3.33 -1.39 15.72
N ALA A 65 4.01 -1.98 16.69
CA ALA A 65 5.47 -1.99 16.72
C ALA A 65 6.09 -2.73 15.52
N ASP A 66 5.40 -3.75 15.01
CA ASP A 66 6.00 -4.74 14.12
C ASP A 66 5.54 -4.61 12.65
N ASP A 67 4.59 -3.72 12.35
CA ASP A 67 4.01 -3.58 11.01
C ASP A 67 4.89 -2.71 10.08
N ASN A 68 6.00 -2.13 10.58
CA ASN A 68 6.90 -1.32 9.76
C ASN A 68 8.01 -2.15 9.08
N LEU A 69 8.47 -1.69 7.92
CA LEU A 69 9.49 -2.39 7.14
C LEU A 69 10.84 -2.44 7.85
N CYS A 70 11.22 -1.41 8.62
CA CYS A 70 12.54 -1.28 9.23
C CYS A 70 12.82 -2.36 10.28
N ASN A 71 11.89 -2.58 11.22
CA ASN A 71 12.07 -3.51 12.35
C ASN A 71 12.25 -4.96 11.89
N ASN A 72 11.62 -5.33 10.78
CA ASN A 72 11.66 -6.68 10.22
C ASN A 72 12.45 -6.77 8.91
N TYR A 73 13.24 -5.75 8.58
CA TYR A 73 13.80 -5.62 7.23
C TYR A 73 14.79 -6.74 6.89
N PHE A 74 15.62 -7.15 7.83
CA PHE A 74 16.56 -8.24 7.60
C PHE A 74 15.84 -9.57 7.30
N SER A 75 14.80 -9.88 8.08
CA SER A 75 13.94 -11.06 7.86
C SER A 75 13.23 -10.98 6.50
N PHE A 76 12.76 -9.79 6.13
CA PHE A 76 12.19 -9.53 4.81
C PHE A 76 13.20 -9.79 3.69
N LEU A 77 14.45 -9.32 3.81
CA LEU A 77 15.51 -9.59 2.83
C LEU A 77 15.85 -11.08 2.72
N LEU A 78 15.81 -11.84 3.83
CA LEU A 78 15.95 -13.30 3.81
C LEU A 78 14.81 -13.95 3.01
N SER A 79 13.56 -13.60 3.30
CA SER A 79 12.40 -14.12 2.55
C SER A 79 12.45 -13.74 1.07
N ALA A 80 12.88 -12.51 0.76
CA ALA A 80 13.09 -12.04 -0.61
C ALA A 80 14.14 -12.88 -1.34
N ARG A 81 15.29 -13.16 -0.71
CA ARG A 81 16.30 -14.07 -1.24
C ARG A 81 15.71 -15.45 -1.56
N GLU A 82 15.02 -16.07 -0.62
CA GLU A 82 14.44 -17.40 -0.84
C GLU A 82 13.45 -17.39 -2.01
N LYS A 83 12.60 -16.36 -2.12
CA LYS A 83 11.67 -16.20 -3.25
C LYS A 83 12.41 -16.11 -4.58
N VAL A 84 13.50 -15.33 -4.66
CA VAL A 84 14.29 -15.17 -5.89
C VAL A 84 14.97 -16.47 -6.30
N LEU A 85 15.59 -17.17 -5.35
CA LEU A 85 16.34 -18.40 -5.64
C LEU A 85 15.42 -19.57 -6.03
N THR A 86 14.17 -19.58 -5.54
CA THR A 86 13.17 -20.60 -5.88
C THR A 86 12.39 -20.28 -7.16
N SER A 87 12.22 -19.00 -7.48
CA SER A 87 11.50 -18.54 -8.67
C SER A 87 12.37 -18.65 -9.93
N ARG A 88 12.29 -19.78 -10.64
CA ARG A 88 13.01 -20.03 -11.91
C ARG A 88 12.72 -19.02 -13.05
N ASN A 89 11.74 -18.13 -12.88
CA ASN A 89 11.23 -17.22 -13.93
C ASN A 89 11.25 -15.73 -13.56
N SER A 90 11.77 -15.32 -12.39
CA SER A 90 11.88 -13.89 -12.07
C SER A 90 13.02 -13.25 -12.86
N SER A 91 12.75 -12.19 -13.62
CA SER A 91 13.80 -11.39 -14.23
C SER A 91 14.74 -10.91 -13.11
N LEU A 92 15.99 -11.37 -13.13
CA LEU A 92 16.99 -11.03 -12.10
C LEU A 92 17.16 -9.52 -11.92
N GLU A 93 16.83 -8.74 -12.97
CA GLU A 93 16.89 -7.28 -12.96
C GLU A 93 15.94 -6.61 -11.96
N ALA A 94 14.79 -7.20 -11.64
CA ALA A 94 13.87 -6.61 -10.66
C ALA A 94 14.41 -6.73 -9.22
N TRP A 95 15.21 -7.75 -8.95
CA TRP A 95 15.62 -8.16 -7.59
C TRP A 95 17.04 -7.76 -7.21
N HIS A 96 17.70 -6.92 -8.01
CA HIS A 96 19.03 -6.45 -7.63
C HIS A 96 18.96 -5.55 -6.40
N VAL A 97 19.92 -5.75 -5.51
CA VAL A 97 20.07 -5.00 -4.27
C VAL A 97 21.13 -3.94 -4.47
N ARG A 98 20.89 -2.75 -3.92
CA ARG A 98 21.84 -1.63 -3.93
C ARG A 98 22.18 -1.28 -2.50
N LYS A 99 23.40 -0.83 -2.29
CA LYS A 99 23.83 -0.22 -1.03
C LYS A 99 23.70 1.29 -1.17
N HIS A 100 23.11 1.98 -0.19
CA HIS A 100 22.94 3.44 -0.25
C HIS A 100 24.25 4.21 -0.43
N THR A 101 25.35 3.71 0.14
CA THR A 101 26.68 4.30 0.02
C THR A 101 27.39 4.02 -1.31
N ASP A 102 26.81 3.17 -2.17
CA ASP A 102 27.45 2.69 -3.41
C ASP A 102 26.41 2.46 -4.53
N PRO A 103 25.70 3.53 -4.97
CA PRO A 103 24.55 3.40 -5.87
C PRO A 103 24.92 2.94 -7.29
N GLU A 104 26.19 3.07 -7.68
CA GLU A 104 26.71 2.68 -9.00
C GLU A 104 26.92 1.16 -9.14
N LYS A 105 26.85 0.41 -8.03
CA LYS A 105 27.00 -1.05 -8.04
C LYS A 105 25.65 -1.73 -7.89
N GLN A 106 25.46 -2.78 -8.68
CA GLN A 106 24.31 -3.67 -8.58
C GLN A 106 24.78 -4.98 -7.98
N TYR A 107 24.11 -5.39 -6.91
CA TYR A 107 24.32 -6.67 -6.25
C TYR A 107 23.12 -7.59 -6.47
N TYR A 108 23.35 -8.89 -6.43
CA TYR A 108 22.30 -9.91 -6.55
C TYR A 108 22.44 -10.88 -5.37
N PHE A 109 21.32 -11.44 -4.91
CA PHE A 109 21.37 -12.45 -3.86
C PHE A 109 22.17 -13.67 -4.32
N SER A 110 23.04 -14.17 -3.44
CA SER A 110 23.82 -15.38 -3.68
C SER A 110 23.10 -16.61 -3.15
N GLU A 111 23.30 -17.75 -3.83
CA GLU A 111 22.93 -19.08 -3.33
C GLU A 111 23.77 -19.51 -2.13
N GLU A 112 24.95 -18.90 -1.92
CA GLU A 112 25.78 -19.15 -0.75
C GLU A 112 25.01 -18.79 0.53
N VAL A 113 25.05 -19.70 1.51
CA VAL A 113 24.39 -19.55 2.81
C VAL A 113 25.47 -19.31 3.87
N ASP A 114 25.26 -18.30 4.70
CA ASP A 114 26.12 -17.98 5.83
C ASP A 114 25.24 -17.72 7.06
N SER A 115 25.64 -18.25 8.21
CA SER A 115 24.93 -18.06 9.48
C SER A 115 24.97 -16.61 9.99
N THR A 116 25.90 -15.80 9.49
CA THR A 116 26.18 -14.44 9.97
C THR A 116 25.46 -13.36 9.17
N GLY A 117 25.07 -13.62 7.91
CA GLY A 117 24.44 -12.62 7.07
C GLY A 117 24.03 -13.11 5.68
N ILE A 118 23.43 -12.23 4.89
CA ILE A 118 23.03 -12.52 3.51
C ILE A 118 24.20 -12.17 2.57
N ILE A 119 24.65 -13.14 1.79
CA ILE A 119 25.70 -12.92 0.79
C ILE A 119 25.06 -12.35 -0.48
N VAL A 120 25.66 -11.27 -0.99
CA VAL A 120 25.30 -10.69 -2.29
C VAL A 120 26.52 -10.56 -3.18
N THR A 121 26.34 -10.84 -4.48
CA THR A 121 27.38 -10.78 -5.49
C THR A 121 27.14 -9.60 -6.42
N GLY A 122 28.14 -8.74 -6.56
CA GLY A 122 28.10 -7.52 -7.35
C GLY A 122 28.70 -7.71 -8.73
N GLN A 123 28.11 -7.03 -9.72
CA GLN A 123 28.75 -6.76 -11.00
C GLN A 123 29.04 -5.27 -11.11
N LYS A 124 30.31 -4.91 -11.30
CA LYS A 124 30.69 -3.53 -11.58
C LYS A 124 30.40 -3.22 -13.05
N ARG A 125 29.52 -2.25 -13.34
CA ARG A 125 29.35 -1.75 -14.71
C ARG A 125 30.63 -0.99 -15.12
N SER A 126 31.55 -1.64 -15.84
CA SER A 126 32.70 -0.95 -16.42
C SER A 126 32.35 -0.37 -17.80
N ARG A 127 32.53 0.94 -17.99
CA ARG A 127 32.66 1.51 -19.34
C ARG A 127 34.00 1.05 -19.94
N GLY A 128 33.95 0.10 -20.89
CA GLY A 128 35.12 -0.40 -21.63
C GLY A 128 35.50 -1.86 -21.32
N LYS A 129 36.46 -2.41 -22.09
CA LYS A 129 36.92 -3.82 -22.10
C LYS A 129 37.61 -4.33 -20.82
N LYS A 130 37.42 -3.71 -19.65
CA LYS A 130 37.95 -4.26 -18.39
C LYS A 130 37.02 -5.36 -17.88
N LYS A 131 37.58 -6.53 -17.55
CA LYS A 131 36.83 -7.68 -17.02
C LYS A 131 35.97 -7.25 -15.82
N ASN A 132 34.70 -7.65 -15.83
CA ASN A 132 33.82 -7.56 -14.66
C ASN A 132 34.43 -8.38 -13.52
N GLU A 133 34.99 -7.74 -12.50
CA GLU A 133 35.37 -8.42 -11.26
C GLU A 133 34.09 -8.71 -10.46
N SER A 134 33.88 -9.97 -10.09
CA SER A 134 32.81 -10.38 -9.20
C SER A 134 33.12 -9.85 -7.80
N LEU A 135 32.33 -8.89 -7.33
CA LEU A 135 32.43 -8.37 -5.96
C LEU A 135 31.56 -9.23 -5.05
N LYS A 136 32.01 -9.52 -3.82
CA LYS A 136 31.18 -10.14 -2.78
C LYS A 136 30.97 -9.14 -1.66
N SER A 137 29.76 -9.10 -1.12
CA SER A 137 29.41 -8.29 0.04
C SER A 137 28.43 -9.05 0.94
N TRP A 138 28.32 -8.59 2.18
CA TRP A 138 27.45 -9.17 3.20
C TRP A 138 26.44 -8.12 3.67
N ILE A 139 25.19 -8.55 3.80
CA ILE A 139 24.14 -7.82 4.49
C ILE A 139 24.04 -8.44 5.88
N MET A 140 24.36 -7.66 6.91
CA MET A 140 24.24 -8.07 8.31
C MET A 140 22.96 -7.47 8.87
N SER A 141 22.33 -8.14 9.85
CA SER A 141 21.11 -7.66 10.49
C SER A 141 21.23 -6.22 11.01
N ALA A 142 22.36 -5.87 11.64
CA ALA A 142 22.60 -4.54 12.20
C ALA A 142 22.67 -3.40 11.17
N TYR A 143 22.91 -3.71 9.89
CA TYR A 143 23.08 -2.73 8.82
C TYR A 143 22.19 -3.06 7.61
N ALA A 144 21.12 -3.83 7.83
CA ALA A 144 20.23 -4.27 6.75
C ALA A 144 19.57 -3.07 6.06
N SER A 145 19.21 -2.03 6.81
CA SER A 145 18.60 -0.79 6.31
C SER A 145 19.50 0.02 5.37
N ASP A 146 20.80 -0.27 5.31
CA ASP A 146 21.72 0.36 4.35
C ASP A 146 21.55 -0.20 2.92
N TRP A 147 20.74 -1.25 2.78
CA TRP A 147 20.50 -1.99 1.54
C TRP A 147 19.06 -1.82 1.07
N GLN A 148 18.87 -1.79 -0.23
CA GLN A 148 17.55 -1.59 -0.85
C GLN A 148 17.41 -2.50 -2.06
N ILE A 149 16.31 -3.27 -2.12
CA ILE A 149 15.94 -3.96 -3.35
C ILE A 149 15.43 -2.91 -4.34
N ASN A 150 15.84 -3.01 -5.60
CA ASN A 150 15.46 -2.05 -6.62
C ASN A 150 13.94 -1.93 -6.77
N GLY A 151 13.44 -0.70 -6.76
CA GLY A 151 12.01 -0.41 -6.87
C GLY A 151 11.24 -0.45 -5.55
N LEU A 152 11.86 -0.87 -4.44
CA LEU A 152 11.27 -0.71 -3.11
C LEU A 152 11.57 0.69 -2.53
N PRO A 153 10.70 1.24 -1.67
CA PRO A 153 11.00 2.46 -0.90
C PRO A 153 12.14 2.20 0.11
N VAL A 154 12.72 3.28 0.65
CA VAL A 154 13.71 3.12 1.73
C VAL A 154 13.03 2.56 2.98
N PRO A 155 13.65 1.65 3.75
CA PRO A 155 13.01 1.08 4.93
C PRO A 155 12.65 2.12 5.99
N GLN A 156 13.53 3.11 6.16
CA GLN A 156 13.38 4.20 7.12
C GLN A 156 14.01 5.49 6.57
N SER A 157 13.38 6.62 6.85
CA SER A 157 13.92 7.96 6.61
C SER A 157 14.63 8.49 7.84
N SER A 158 15.72 9.23 7.63
CA SER A 158 16.39 10.02 8.67
C SER A 158 15.68 11.34 8.97
N LEU A 159 14.73 11.75 8.13
CA LEU A 159 13.96 12.98 8.31
C LEU A 159 12.94 12.82 9.45
N GLN A 160 12.79 13.88 10.24
CA GLN A 160 11.72 13.95 11.23
C GLN A 160 10.36 14.10 10.52
N PRO A 161 9.29 13.48 11.04
CA PRO A 161 7.96 13.64 10.47
C PRO A 161 7.44 15.06 10.68
N ASP A 162 6.69 15.58 9.70
CA ASP A 162 6.02 16.88 9.81
C ASP A 162 5.04 16.88 11.01
N PRO A 163 5.20 17.77 11.99
CA PRO A 163 4.30 17.87 13.14
C PRO A 163 2.83 18.05 12.74
N SER A 164 2.56 18.76 11.65
CA SER A 164 1.19 18.97 11.16
C SER A 164 0.56 17.67 10.67
N LEU A 165 1.34 16.85 9.94
CA LEU A 165 0.91 15.51 9.52
C LEU A 165 0.62 14.63 10.74
N VAL A 166 1.50 14.65 11.74
CA VAL A 166 1.30 13.88 12.99
C VAL A 166 0.02 14.33 13.69
N GLY A 167 -0.18 15.64 13.83
CA GLY A 167 -1.39 16.20 14.44
C GLY A 167 -2.68 15.77 13.73
N VAL A 168 -2.70 15.77 12.40
CA VAL A 168 -3.84 15.25 11.62
C VAL A 168 -4.04 13.76 11.89
N MET A 169 -2.98 12.94 11.81
CA MET A 169 -3.07 11.49 12.00
C MET A 169 -3.56 11.11 13.40
N GLU A 170 -3.11 11.81 14.44
CA GLU A 170 -3.55 11.59 15.82
C GLU A 170 -5.00 12.05 16.04
N SER A 171 -5.47 13.02 15.25
CA SER A 171 -6.83 13.60 15.34
C SER A 171 -7.88 12.89 14.48
N LEU A 172 -7.49 11.85 13.75
CA LEU A 172 -8.44 11.05 12.96
C LEU A 172 -9.53 10.46 13.87
N PRO A 173 -10.76 10.22 13.37
CA PRO A 173 -11.89 9.73 14.16
C PRO A 173 -11.81 8.22 14.49
N VAL A 174 -10.59 7.73 14.68
CA VAL A 174 -10.16 6.35 14.95
C VAL A 174 -8.86 6.39 15.76
N GLY A 175 -8.45 5.23 16.28
CA GLY A 175 -7.17 5.08 16.94
C GLY A 175 -7.34 4.72 18.41
N LEU A 176 -7.09 3.45 18.72
CA LEU A 176 -7.19 2.91 20.07
C LEU A 176 -5.87 3.11 20.84
N LYS A 177 -4.78 3.45 20.15
CA LYS A 177 -3.45 3.61 20.72
C LYS A 177 -2.75 4.84 20.16
N LEU A 178 -1.72 5.29 20.87
CA LEU A 178 -0.83 6.33 20.38
C LEU A 178 -0.03 5.82 19.17
N ILE A 179 0.23 6.71 18.22
CA ILE A 179 1.11 6.43 17.10
C ILE A 179 2.53 6.20 17.64
N LYS A 180 3.20 5.16 17.15
CA LYS A 180 4.62 4.96 17.43
C LYS A 180 5.46 5.88 16.56
N LYS A 181 6.33 6.68 17.17
CA LYS A 181 7.15 7.67 16.46
C LYS A 181 8.03 7.04 15.36
N GLU A 182 8.62 5.88 15.63
CA GLU A 182 9.44 5.12 14.67
C GLU A 182 8.68 4.75 13.38
N ASN A 183 7.37 4.50 13.48
CA ASN A 183 6.52 4.16 12.34
C ASN A 183 6.26 5.35 11.42
N LEU A 184 6.28 6.57 11.95
CA LEU A 184 6.15 7.77 11.13
C LEU A 184 7.37 7.95 10.21
N THR A 185 8.52 7.39 10.55
CA THR A 185 9.72 7.48 9.71
C THR A 185 9.95 6.24 8.87
N SER A 186 9.04 5.27 8.86
CA SER A 186 9.27 3.96 8.23
C SER A 186 8.32 3.70 7.06
N SER A 187 8.77 2.85 6.14
CA SER A 187 7.95 2.37 5.02
C SER A 187 7.07 1.17 5.40
N PHE A 188 6.03 0.94 4.60
CA PHE A 188 5.08 -0.16 4.69
C PHE A 188 4.83 -0.73 3.30
N LEU A 189 4.70 -2.06 3.18
CA LEU A 189 4.45 -2.75 1.91
C LEU A 189 3.07 -3.45 1.87
N GLU A 190 2.30 -3.37 2.96
CA GLU A 190 1.09 -4.19 3.14
C GLU A 190 -0.21 -3.54 2.66
N HIS A 191 -0.19 -2.25 2.31
CA HIS A 191 -1.36 -1.47 1.94
C HIS A 191 -1.26 -0.99 0.50
N ILE A 192 -2.20 -1.44 -0.33
CA ILE A 192 -2.23 -1.10 -1.74
C ILE A 192 -3.49 -0.28 -2.03
N LEU A 193 -3.29 0.82 -2.75
CA LEU A 193 -4.35 1.59 -3.38
C LEU A 193 -4.25 1.39 -4.89
N VAL A 194 -5.30 0.86 -5.51
CA VAL A 194 -5.39 0.65 -6.96
C VAL A 194 -6.33 1.70 -7.54
N SER A 195 -5.89 2.38 -8.59
CA SER A 195 -6.68 3.36 -9.33
C SER A 195 -6.52 3.16 -10.83
N ALA A 196 -7.33 3.86 -11.64
CA ALA A 196 -7.18 3.83 -13.10
C ALA A 196 -5.78 4.28 -13.58
N SER A 197 -5.13 5.18 -12.83
CA SER A 197 -3.77 5.66 -13.08
C SER A 197 -3.11 6.15 -11.79
N ALA A 198 -1.86 5.76 -11.59
CA ALA A 198 -1.02 6.16 -10.47
C ALA A 198 -0.01 7.26 -10.82
N GLY A 199 -0.02 7.77 -12.06
CA GLY A 199 0.94 8.77 -12.49
C GLY A 199 0.77 10.09 -11.74
N ASP A 200 1.87 10.78 -11.47
CA ASP A 200 1.88 12.06 -10.75
C ASP A 200 0.99 13.13 -11.41
N ASN A 201 0.80 13.08 -12.72
CA ASN A 201 -0.05 14.02 -13.47
C ASN A 201 -1.46 13.45 -13.76
N SER A 202 -1.88 12.42 -13.05
CA SER A 202 -3.21 11.82 -13.24
C SER A 202 -4.30 12.64 -12.55
N ASN A 203 -5.51 12.60 -13.10
CA ASN A 203 -6.70 13.18 -12.47
C ASN A 203 -6.93 12.64 -11.06
N TYR A 204 -6.56 11.38 -10.82
CA TYR A 204 -6.67 10.76 -9.51
C TYR A 204 -5.70 11.38 -8.50
N MET A 205 -4.42 11.53 -8.86
CA MET A 205 -3.46 12.24 -8.00
C MET A 205 -3.85 13.69 -7.77
N ASP A 206 -4.39 14.38 -8.78
CA ASP A 206 -4.92 15.74 -8.62
C ASP A 206 -6.09 15.81 -7.64
N LEU A 207 -7.00 14.81 -7.66
CA LEU A 207 -8.08 14.69 -6.67
C LEU A 207 -7.50 14.52 -5.25
N LEU A 208 -6.48 13.69 -5.08
CA LEU A 208 -5.84 13.47 -3.77
C LEU A 208 -5.10 14.71 -3.26
N ARG A 209 -4.44 15.48 -4.14
CA ARG A 209 -3.77 16.73 -3.76
C ARG A 209 -4.76 17.83 -3.38
N LYS A 210 -5.93 17.85 -4.02
CA LYS A 210 -7.00 18.83 -3.75
C LYS A 210 -7.87 18.48 -2.55
N SER A 211 -7.91 17.20 -2.15
CA SER A 211 -8.64 16.76 -0.97
C SER A 211 -7.75 16.89 0.25
N CYS A 212 -8.16 17.65 1.26
CA CYS A 212 -7.28 17.98 2.38
C CYS A 212 -8.00 18.00 3.73
N PHE A 213 -7.21 17.77 4.78
CA PHE A 213 -7.61 17.98 6.16
C PHE A 213 -6.99 19.27 6.67
N THR A 214 -7.70 19.93 7.58
CA THR A 214 -7.13 21.07 8.30
C THR A 214 -7.00 20.77 9.78
N PHE A 215 -5.80 21.02 10.30
CA PHE A 215 -5.47 20.89 11.71
C PHE A 215 -4.58 22.06 12.11
N ASP A 216 -4.98 22.77 13.17
CA ASP A 216 -4.26 23.94 13.69
C ASP A 216 -3.88 25.00 12.62
N GLY A 217 -4.79 25.24 11.67
CA GLY A 217 -4.59 26.19 10.56
C GLY A 217 -3.72 25.67 9.41
N SER A 218 -3.05 24.53 9.56
CA SER A 218 -2.31 23.84 8.50
C SER A 218 -3.24 23.03 7.60
N TYR A 219 -2.97 23.02 6.29
CA TYR A 219 -3.65 22.20 5.29
C TYR A 219 -2.73 21.06 4.90
N ILE A 220 -3.19 19.82 5.08
CA ILE A 220 -2.44 18.61 4.68
C ILE A 220 -3.28 17.85 3.66
N SER A 221 -2.71 17.61 2.48
CA SER A 221 -3.41 16.90 1.41
C SER A 221 -3.53 15.40 1.70
N MET A 222 -4.50 14.74 1.07
CA MET A 222 -4.64 13.29 1.14
C MET A 222 -3.41 12.59 0.56
N ALA A 223 -2.82 13.15 -0.49
CA ALA A 223 -1.57 12.64 -1.07
C ALA A 223 -0.45 12.64 -0.01
N ASP A 224 -0.26 13.75 0.72
CA ASP A 224 0.78 13.84 1.76
C ASP A 224 0.51 12.91 2.94
N LEU A 225 -0.75 12.82 3.40
CA LEU A 225 -1.12 11.94 4.52
C LEU A 225 -0.82 10.46 4.21
N LEU A 226 -1.09 10.05 2.98
CA LEU A 226 -0.83 8.70 2.49
C LEU A 226 0.63 8.50 2.02
N MET A 227 1.45 9.57 2.04
CA MET A 227 2.81 9.60 1.50
C MET A 227 2.84 9.13 0.03
N LEU A 228 1.93 9.68 -0.77
CA LEU A 228 1.81 9.42 -2.20
C LEU A 228 2.50 10.54 -2.98
N GLY A 229 3.48 10.17 -3.79
CA GLY A 229 4.23 11.10 -4.62
C GLY A 229 5.71 11.22 -4.24
N ASP A 230 6.44 11.78 -5.19
CA ASP A 230 7.89 11.87 -5.32
C ASP A 230 8.60 10.50 -5.46
N ASP A 231 8.75 10.09 -6.73
CA ASP A 231 9.49 8.93 -7.28
C ASP A 231 10.98 8.87 -6.90
N SER A 232 11.42 9.72 -5.98
CA SER A 232 12.77 9.67 -5.45
C SER A 232 12.97 8.32 -4.76
N LYS A 233 14.01 7.58 -5.15
CA LYS A 233 14.38 6.28 -4.53
C LYS A 233 14.77 6.40 -3.04
N SER A 234 14.68 7.61 -2.47
CA SER A 234 15.09 8.03 -1.14
C SER A 234 13.93 8.35 -0.19
N THR A 235 12.67 8.27 -0.64
CA THR A 235 11.49 8.54 0.20
C THR A 235 10.90 7.25 0.76
N ILE A 236 10.30 7.35 1.96
CA ILE A 236 9.50 6.27 2.53
C ILE A 236 8.15 6.21 1.80
N SER A 237 7.58 5.01 1.70
CA SER A 237 6.22 4.82 1.19
C SER A 237 5.39 4.08 2.23
N ARG A 238 4.18 4.59 2.51
CA ARG A 238 3.28 4.00 3.52
C ARG A 238 2.04 3.35 2.93
N VAL A 239 1.65 3.78 1.74
CA VAL A 239 0.62 3.17 0.90
C VAL A 239 1.18 3.12 -0.51
N THR A 240 1.13 1.94 -1.14
CA THR A 240 1.57 1.79 -2.53
C THR A 240 0.40 2.11 -3.46
N LEU A 241 0.50 3.20 -4.21
CA LEU A 241 -0.44 3.54 -5.27
C LEU A 241 -0.02 2.88 -6.58
N ILE A 242 -0.90 2.07 -7.17
CA ILE A 242 -0.63 1.32 -8.40
C ILE A 242 -1.75 1.59 -9.41
N GLY A 243 -1.38 1.86 -10.66
CA GLY A 243 -2.33 1.97 -11.75
C GLY A 243 -2.83 0.59 -12.16
N GLU A 244 -4.11 0.48 -12.53
CA GLU A 244 -4.77 -0.77 -12.92
C GLU A 244 -3.94 -1.61 -13.89
N ARG A 245 -3.43 -0.99 -14.97
CA ARG A 245 -2.61 -1.67 -15.99
C ARG A 245 -1.24 -2.12 -15.51
N GLN A 246 -0.73 -1.53 -14.44
CA GLN A 246 0.58 -1.86 -13.86
C GLN A 246 0.46 -2.98 -12.83
N LEU A 247 -0.75 -3.34 -12.41
CA LEU A 247 -0.97 -4.24 -11.28
C LEU A 247 -0.44 -5.66 -11.56
N GLU A 248 -0.58 -6.16 -12.78
CA GLU A 248 -0.08 -7.48 -13.20
C GLU A 248 1.44 -7.55 -13.29
N GLU A 249 2.08 -6.44 -13.66
CA GLU A 249 3.53 -6.33 -13.82
C GLU A 249 4.24 -5.93 -12.52
N HIS A 250 3.49 -5.52 -11.50
CA HIS A 250 4.05 -5.04 -10.24
C HIS A 250 4.65 -6.21 -9.45
N ALA A 251 5.92 -6.06 -9.07
CA ALA A 251 6.61 -7.02 -8.23
C ALA A 251 6.16 -6.86 -6.77
N PHE A 252 5.29 -7.75 -6.29
CA PHE A 252 4.92 -7.81 -4.87
C PHE A 252 5.96 -8.59 -4.07
N TYR A 253 6.69 -7.87 -3.23
CA TYR A 253 7.73 -8.47 -2.38
C TYR A 253 7.14 -9.12 -1.12
N GLN A 254 5.98 -8.63 -0.67
CA GLN A 254 5.20 -9.16 0.45
C GLN A 254 3.73 -9.21 0.05
N ASP A 255 2.99 -10.17 0.61
CA ASP A 255 1.56 -10.27 0.39
C ASP A 255 0.84 -9.09 1.05
N PRO A 256 0.05 -8.30 0.30
CA PRO A 256 -0.71 -7.20 0.86
C PRO A 256 -1.81 -7.70 1.80
N SER A 257 -2.00 -6.97 2.91
CA SER A 257 -3.07 -7.28 3.87
C SER A 257 -4.38 -6.59 3.51
N VAL A 258 -4.30 -5.39 2.92
CA VAL A 258 -5.45 -4.59 2.53
C VAL A 258 -5.21 -4.02 1.13
N ILE A 259 -6.10 -4.34 0.20
CA ILE A 259 -6.10 -3.85 -1.18
C ILE A 259 -7.36 -3.03 -1.37
N ILE A 260 -7.22 -1.76 -1.72
CA ILE A 260 -8.34 -0.85 -1.91
C ILE A 260 -8.33 -0.44 -3.38
N ALA A 261 -9.37 -0.78 -4.10
CA ALA A 261 -9.51 -0.51 -5.53
C ALA A 261 -10.59 0.53 -5.78
N GLN A 262 -10.24 1.62 -6.45
CA GLN A 262 -11.15 2.69 -6.85
C GLN A 262 -11.64 2.46 -8.28
N GLY A 263 -12.84 1.89 -8.43
CA GLY A 263 -13.50 1.64 -9.71
C GLY A 263 -13.76 0.17 -9.98
N THR A 264 -14.61 -0.12 -10.97
CA THR A 264 -15.02 -1.49 -11.30
C THR A 264 -13.87 -2.31 -11.87
N LYS A 265 -13.11 -1.75 -12.82
CA LYS A 265 -11.99 -2.45 -13.48
C LYS A 265 -10.88 -2.75 -12.50
N GLU A 266 -10.51 -1.75 -11.70
CA GLU A 266 -9.53 -1.84 -10.64
C GLU A 266 -9.90 -2.93 -9.63
N THR A 267 -11.19 -3.01 -9.27
CA THR A 267 -11.70 -4.03 -8.36
C THR A 267 -11.58 -5.42 -8.97
N VAL A 268 -11.94 -5.59 -10.25
CA VAL A 268 -11.82 -6.87 -10.97
C VAL A 268 -10.35 -7.31 -11.06
N SER A 269 -9.46 -6.41 -11.47
CA SER A 269 -8.02 -6.67 -11.59
C SER A 269 -7.42 -7.06 -10.24
N ALA A 270 -7.71 -6.30 -9.17
CA ALA A 270 -7.30 -6.63 -7.81
C ALA A 270 -7.85 -7.98 -7.33
N TRP A 271 -9.13 -8.27 -7.60
CA TRP A 271 -9.74 -9.54 -7.19
C TRP A 271 -9.06 -10.72 -7.86
N ASN A 272 -8.79 -10.64 -9.16
CA ASN A 272 -8.14 -11.71 -9.93
C ASN A 272 -6.69 -11.94 -9.47
N ILE A 273 -5.89 -10.87 -9.34
CA ILE A 273 -4.47 -10.97 -8.99
C ILE A 273 -4.29 -11.47 -7.55
N PHE A 274 -5.05 -10.93 -6.60
CA PHE A 274 -4.94 -11.33 -5.20
C PHE A 274 -5.96 -12.41 -4.81
N SER A 275 -6.44 -13.19 -5.80
CA SER A 275 -7.47 -14.22 -5.60
C SER A 275 -7.06 -15.29 -4.57
N ASP A 276 -5.78 -15.65 -4.55
CA ASP A 276 -5.23 -16.77 -3.78
C ASP A 276 -4.49 -16.36 -2.49
N ILE A 277 -4.39 -15.06 -2.20
CA ILE A 277 -3.78 -14.58 -0.96
C ILE A 277 -4.76 -14.78 0.20
N SER A 278 -4.42 -15.69 1.12
CA SER A 278 -5.17 -15.91 2.36
C SER A 278 -5.01 -14.72 3.31
N GLY A 279 -6.11 -14.30 3.95
CA GLY A 279 -6.10 -13.21 4.94
C GLY A 279 -6.06 -11.78 4.37
N ALA A 280 -5.95 -11.62 3.04
CA ALA A 280 -6.08 -10.31 2.41
C ALA A 280 -7.55 -9.85 2.38
N SER A 281 -7.77 -8.55 2.62
CA SER A 281 -9.07 -7.91 2.42
C SER A 281 -9.03 -7.04 1.17
N ILE A 282 -9.97 -7.26 0.24
CA ILE A 282 -10.12 -6.42 -0.95
C ILE A 282 -11.34 -5.52 -0.77
N VAL A 283 -11.15 -4.22 -0.96
CA VAL A 283 -12.22 -3.22 -0.88
C VAL A 283 -12.38 -2.57 -2.25
N GLY A 284 -13.47 -2.88 -2.96
CA GLY A 284 -13.82 -2.23 -4.21
C GLY A 284 -14.75 -1.04 -3.98
N VAL A 285 -14.33 0.16 -4.39
CA VAL A 285 -15.13 1.38 -4.32
C VAL A 285 -15.69 1.69 -5.71
N ILE A 286 -16.99 1.48 -5.88
CA ILE A 286 -17.69 1.49 -7.16
C ILE A 286 -18.44 2.81 -7.32
N ASN A 287 -18.11 3.58 -8.35
CA ASN A 287 -18.84 4.80 -8.71
C ASN A 287 -20.14 4.43 -9.44
N ARG A 288 -21.30 4.71 -8.83
CA ARG A 288 -22.64 4.49 -9.42
C ARG A 288 -22.90 5.34 -10.65
N SER A 289 -22.22 6.47 -10.78
CA SER A 289 -22.30 7.35 -11.94
C SER A 289 -21.30 6.95 -13.04
N GLY A 290 -20.65 5.79 -12.91
CA GLY A 290 -19.77 5.22 -13.92
C GLY A 290 -20.52 4.80 -15.20
N SER A 291 -19.79 4.38 -16.22
CA SER A 291 -20.41 3.95 -17.47
C SER A 291 -21.29 2.72 -17.25
N ARG A 292 -22.47 2.71 -17.85
CA ARG A 292 -23.42 1.60 -17.75
C ARG A 292 -22.79 0.26 -18.17
N ALA A 293 -22.04 0.26 -19.27
CA ALA A 293 -21.35 -0.93 -19.76
C ALA A 293 -20.35 -1.48 -18.73
N ALA A 294 -19.60 -0.61 -18.04
CA ALA A 294 -18.64 -1.04 -17.01
C ALA A 294 -19.34 -1.59 -15.75
N LEU A 295 -20.53 -1.09 -15.41
CA LEU A 295 -21.33 -1.61 -14.30
C LEU A 295 -21.97 -2.96 -14.66
N GLU A 296 -22.48 -3.12 -15.88
CA GLU A 296 -23.03 -4.40 -16.38
C GLU A 296 -21.94 -5.49 -16.46
N GLU A 297 -20.74 -5.16 -16.94
CA GLU A 297 -19.59 -6.07 -16.94
C GLU A 297 -19.19 -6.48 -15.51
N PHE A 298 -19.17 -5.52 -14.58
CA PHE A 298 -18.88 -5.80 -13.19
C PHE A 298 -19.95 -6.69 -12.53
N GLU A 299 -21.22 -6.47 -12.83
CA GLU A 299 -22.31 -7.31 -12.34
C GLU A 299 -22.18 -8.76 -12.84
N ALA A 300 -21.90 -8.95 -14.13
CA ALA A 300 -21.65 -10.28 -14.70
C ALA A 300 -20.46 -10.98 -14.02
N PHE A 301 -19.38 -10.23 -13.74
CA PHE A 301 -18.23 -10.75 -12.99
C PHE A 301 -18.62 -11.21 -11.58
N LEU A 302 -19.45 -10.44 -10.86
CA LEU A 302 -19.92 -10.83 -9.53
C LEU A 302 -20.78 -12.10 -9.57
N GLN A 303 -21.64 -12.25 -10.57
CA GLN A 303 -22.50 -13.42 -10.73
C GLN A 303 -21.68 -14.71 -10.94
N ASP A 304 -20.63 -14.69 -11.76
CA ASP A 304 -19.75 -15.86 -11.95
C ASP A 304 -19.01 -16.28 -10.67
N ARG A 305 -18.64 -15.29 -9.84
CA ARG A 305 -17.88 -15.51 -8.60
C ARG A 305 -18.75 -15.83 -7.39
N GLN A 306 -20.05 -15.55 -7.42
CA GLN A 306 -20.95 -15.69 -6.26
C GLN A 306 -20.91 -17.09 -5.65
N ARG A 307 -20.75 -18.16 -6.44
CA ARG A 307 -20.67 -19.55 -5.96
C ARG A 307 -19.47 -19.84 -5.04
N TYR A 308 -18.44 -18.99 -5.04
CA TYR A 308 -17.22 -19.17 -4.24
C TYR A 308 -17.22 -18.33 -2.96
N TYR A 309 -18.26 -17.52 -2.74
CA TYR A 309 -18.34 -16.60 -1.62
C TYR A 309 -19.72 -16.65 -0.96
N HIS A 310 -19.77 -16.55 0.36
CA HIS A 310 -21.01 -16.33 1.07
C HIS A 310 -21.08 -14.87 1.56
N GLU A 311 -22.30 -14.33 1.67
CA GLU A 311 -22.49 -12.99 2.22
C GLU A 311 -22.26 -12.99 3.72
N ILE A 312 -21.56 -11.97 4.20
CA ILE A 312 -21.33 -11.72 5.62
C ILE A 312 -21.93 -10.37 5.99
N PRO A 313 -22.29 -10.17 7.28
CA PRO A 313 -22.71 -8.86 7.75
C PRO A 313 -21.66 -7.81 7.41
N PRO A 314 -22.06 -6.62 6.91
CA PRO A 314 -21.12 -5.54 6.71
C PRO A 314 -20.49 -5.14 8.05
N PRO A 315 -19.24 -4.62 8.05
CA PRO A 315 -18.61 -4.10 9.25
C PRO A 315 -19.53 -3.12 9.98
N VAL A 316 -19.70 -3.30 11.29
CA VAL A 316 -20.66 -2.56 12.14
C VAL A 316 -20.51 -1.04 12.02
N CYS A 317 -19.32 -0.56 11.61
CA CYS A 317 -19.04 0.84 11.35
C CYS A 317 -19.73 1.43 10.09
N PHE A 318 -20.41 0.64 9.26
CA PHE A 318 -21.05 1.09 8.01
C PHE A 318 -22.58 0.97 8.03
N GLN A 319 -23.23 1.98 8.59
CA GLN A 319 -24.60 2.34 8.23
C GLN A 319 -24.59 3.78 7.74
N SER A 320 -24.70 4.00 6.43
CA SER A 320 -24.79 5.33 5.83
C SER A 320 -25.93 5.35 4.82
N PRO A 321 -26.77 6.39 4.79
CA PRO A 321 -27.80 6.51 3.75
C PRO A 321 -27.19 6.75 2.35
N TYR A 322 -25.93 7.18 2.28
CA TYR A 322 -25.27 7.57 1.03
C TYR A 322 -24.37 6.49 0.44
N ILE A 323 -23.91 5.55 1.28
CA ILE A 323 -22.96 4.51 0.93
C ILE A 323 -23.57 3.15 1.26
N GLN A 324 -23.70 2.30 0.24
CA GLN A 324 -24.09 0.91 0.41
C GLN A 324 -22.84 0.03 0.42
N ILE A 325 -22.78 -0.93 1.33
CA ILE A 325 -21.69 -1.89 1.42
C ILE A 325 -22.24 -3.32 1.32
N ARG A 326 -21.63 -4.11 0.46
CA ARG A 326 -21.83 -5.57 0.40
C ARG A 326 -20.55 -6.23 0.82
N SER A 327 -20.62 -7.18 1.76
CA SER A 327 -19.45 -7.88 2.28
C SER A 327 -19.59 -9.37 2.02
N MET A 328 -18.51 -9.99 1.57
CA MET A 328 -18.47 -11.39 1.14
C MET A 328 -17.20 -12.05 1.67
N GLU A 329 -17.30 -13.33 1.98
CA GLU A 329 -16.18 -14.14 2.47
C GLU A 329 -16.06 -15.41 1.63
N ARG A 330 -14.83 -15.76 1.26
CA ARG A 330 -14.56 -16.96 0.44
C ARG A 330 -14.97 -18.21 1.23
N ILE A 331 -15.72 -19.12 0.58
CA ILE A 331 -16.18 -20.40 1.14
C ILE A 331 -15.00 -21.35 1.38
#